data_AF-A0A4S8T1V5-F1
#
_entry.id   AF-A0A4S8T1V5-F1
#
_cell.length_a   1.000
_cell.length_b   1.000
_cell.length_c   1.000
_cell.angle_alpha   90.00
_cell.angle_beta   90.00
_cell.angle_gamma   90.00
#
_symmetry.space_group_name_H-M   'P 1'
#
loop_
_entity.id
_entity.type
_entity.pdbx_description
1 polymer ?
#
loop_
_entity_poly.entity_id
_entity_poly.type
_entity_poly.pdbx_seq_one_letter_code
_entity_poly.pdbx_strand_id
1 'polypeptide(L)'
;MFSGSLLLLSLFLCSSRNMKILEFVEFMGSISEPPLFAYSIVVYSEGSQIFTARTRARLNRKNDLESSELEQVALIPKYAFQPAFSERFTRAISTDQSFVKRPCLSSYSTIGVSPDTSVAEELLQEVEVCEMLRRHPHPNIAVYNGCEIEEGRITGLCFQKYTESLQRRLNPGHLGKRALAASPKHLDHEWCSRIIKGVKDALYHLHTLGLVHNDLNPANIMLDTNESPILIDFGSTRAIGQSLEDVGRTPGWYNFDVKTAETSNDLEALTEIDAWMRGRTSDLKFDE
;
A
#
# COMPACT_ATOMS: atom_id res chain seq x y z
N MET A 1 43.11 -0.17 40.23
CA MET A 1 43.06 0.49 38.91
C MET A 1 42.54 -0.51 37.90
N PHE A 2 41.23 -0.47 37.62
CA PHE A 2 40.64 -0.97 36.37
C PHE A 2 39.35 -0.17 36.18
N SER A 3 39.37 0.70 35.16
CA SER A 3 38.23 1.49 34.72
C SER A 3 37.33 0.60 33.86
N GLY A 4 36.17 0.22 34.40
CA GLY A 4 35.08 -0.41 33.66
C GLY A 4 34.05 0.64 33.28
N SER A 5 34.13 1.16 32.06
CA SER A 5 33.04 1.88 31.42
C SER A 5 31.94 0.88 31.07
N LEU A 6 31.03 0.63 32.02
CA LEU A 6 29.76 -0.03 31.69
C LEU A 6 28.93 0.95 30.87
N LEU A 7 28.71 0.59 29.61
CA LEU A 7 27.63 1.10 28.79
C LEU A 7 26.34 1.13 29.63
N LEU A 8 25.72 2.30 29.65
CA LEU A 8 24.31 2.48 29.98
C LEU A 8 23.45 1.67 28.99
N LEU A 9 23.33 0.36 29.21
CA LEU A 9 22.13 -0.36 28.85
C LEU A 9 21.08 0.03 29.90
N SER A 10 20.39 1.13 29.65
CA SER A 10 19.14 1.42 30.34
C SER A 10 18.18 0.28 30.03
N LEU A 11 18.00 -0.60 31.01
CA LEU A 11 16.88 -1.50 31.16
C LEU A 11 15.58 -0.77 30.84
N PHE A 12 15.03 -0.96 29.64
CA PHE A 12 13.60 -0.80 29.40
C PHE A 12 12.89 -2.02 30.01
N LEU A 13 12.86 -2.07 31.34
CA LEU A 13 11.80 -2.76 32.05
C LEU A 13 10.57 -1.85 31.99
N CYS A 14 9.89 -1.83 30.84
CA CYS A 14 8.57 -1.22 30.73
C CYS A 14 7.52 -2.33 30.73
N SER A 15 6.87 -2.48 31.87
CA SER A 15 5.50 -3.00 31.94
C SER A 15 4.60 -1.97 31.23
N SER A 16 4.52 -2.00 29.90
CA SER A 16 3.80 -0.99 29.14
C SER A 16 2.34 -1.40 28.91
N ARG A 17 1.45 -0.96 29.81
CA ARG A 17 -0.01 -0.99 29.59
C ARG A 17 -0.49 -0.02 28.47
N ASN A 18 0.40 0.60 27.70
CA ASN A 18 0.09 1.64 26.72
C ASN A 18 0.68 1.38 25.31
N MET A 19 1.10 0.15 25.01
CA MET A 19 1.47 -0.24 23.64
C MET A 19 0.21 -0.33 22.76
N LYS A 20 0.24 0.33 21.60
CA LYS A 20 -0.83 0.22 20.59
C LYS A 20 -0.26 -0.23 19.26
N ILE A 21 -0.65 -1.45 18.83
CA ILE A 21 -0.28 -1.99 17.53
C ILE A 21 -0.95 -1.19 16.41
N LEU A 22 -0.13 -0.69 15.49
CA LEU A 22 -0.55 0.07 14.32
C LEU A 22 -0.72 -0.89 13.13
N GLU A 23 0.35 -1.63 12.82
CA GLU A 23 0.48 -2.52 11.66
C GLU A 23 1.23 -3.80 12.06
N PHE A 24 1.01 -4.89 11.33
CA PHE A 24 1.83 -6.09 11.42
C PHE A 24 1.82 -6.86 10.10
N VAL A 25 2.91 -7.55 9.81
CA VAL A 25 3.08 -8.41 8.63
C VAL A 25 3.69 -9.74 9.07
N GLU A 26 3.12 -10.85 8.59
CA GLU A 26 3.65 -12.19 8.84
C GLU A 26 4.61 -12.61 7.72
N PHE A 27 5.77 -13.14 8.10
CA PHE A 27 6.75 -13.70 7.20
C PHE A 27 6.72 -15.23 7.28
N MET A 28 6.63 -15.85 6.10
CA MET A 28 6.61 -17.29 5.93
C MET A 28 8.00 -17.77 5.49
N GLY A 29 8.47 -18.88 6.07
CA GLY A 29 9.74 -19.51 5.73
C GLY A 29 9.66 -20.27 4.40
N SER A 30 10.73 -20.19 3.60
CA SER A 30 10.79 -20.66 2.21
C SER A 30 11.14 -22.14 2.02
N ILE A 31 11.29 -22.93 3.09
CA ILE A 31 11.92 -24.27 3.03
C ILE A 31 10.91 -25.42 3.14
N SER A 32 9.60 -25.16 3.26
CA SER A 32 8.58 -26.21 3.36
C SER A 32 7.38 -25.97 2.44
N GLU A 33 6.77 -27.04 1.94
CA GLU A 33 5.43 -27.01 1.32
C GLU A 33 4.42 -27.76 2.22
N PRO A 34 3.40 -27.07 2.79
CA PRO A 34 3.16 -25.63 2.72
C PRO A 34 4.20 -24.81 3.51
N PRO A 35 4.40 -23.53 3.17
CA PRO A 35 5.34 -22.67 3.88
C PRO A 35 4.93 -22.53 5.34
N LEU A 36 5.91 -22.68 6.24
CA LEU A 36 5.70 -22.54 7.68
C LEU A 36 5.91 -21.08 8.10
N PHE A 37 5.12 -20.62 9.06
CA PHE A 37 5.33 -19.29 9.64
C PHE A 37 6.70 -19.18 10.30
N ALA A 38 7.40 -18.08 10.03
CA ALA A 38 8.73 -17.82 10.57
C ALA A 38 8.71 -16.77 11.67
N TYR A 39 8.12 -15.61 11.43
CA TYR A 39 8.00 -14.50 12.38
C TYR A 39 7.03 -13.44 11.86
N SER A 40 6.64 -12.51 12.73
CA SER A 40 5.90 -11.30 12.37
C SER A 40 6.77 -10.06 12.59
N ILE A 41 6.63 -9.05 11.73
CA ILE A 41 7.06 -7.67 12.02
C ILE A 41 5.85 -6.92 12.55
N VAL A 42 6.04 -6.14 13.61
CA VAL A 42 5.01 -5.37 14.30
C VAL A 42 5.46 -3.93 14.38
N VAL A 43 4.60 -3.02 13.93
CA VAL A 43 4.76 -1.59 14.15
C VAL A 43 3.77 -1.16 15.22
N TYR A 44 4.28 -0.51 16.27
CA TYR A 44 3.46 -0.09 17.41
C TYR A 44 3.85 1.30 17.88
N SER A 45 2.94 1.93 18.62
CA SER A 45 3.18 3.22 19.29
C SER A 45 3.25 3.05 20.80
N GLU A 46 4.14 3.81 21.43
CA GLU A 46 4.16 4.09 22.86
C GLU A 46 4.23 5.60 23.06
N GLY A 47 3.14 6.20 23.53
CA GLY A 47 3.01 7.66 23.55
C GLY A 47 3.00 8.23 22.13
N SER A 48 3.92 9.17 21.85
CA SER A 48 4.08 9.79 20.52
C SER A 48 5.17 9.12 19.66
N GLN A 49 5.86 8.11 20.19
CA GLN A 49 6.93 7.41 19.51
C GLN A 49 6.40 6.17 18.81
N ILE A 50 6.97 5.85 17.65
CA ILE A 50 6.64 4.67 16.86
C ILE A 50 7.86 3.76 16.80
N PHE A 51 7.61 2.47 17.00
CA PHE A 51 8.63 1.43 17.03
C PHE A 51 8.29 0.33 16.04
N THR A 52 9.32 -0.33 15.52
CA THR A 52 9.22 -1.62 14.84
C THR A 52 9.84 -2.69 15.73
N ALA A 53 9.29 -3.89 15.69
CA ALA A 53 9.82 -5.06 16.38
C ALA A 53 9.49 -6.33 15.62
N ARG A 54 10.26 -7.38 15.87
CA ARG A 54 9.98 -8.74 15.41
C ARG A 54 9.31 -9.52 16.54
N THR A 55 8.40 -10.43 16.22
CA THR A 55 7.87 -11.40 17.19
C THR A 55 7.74 -12.78 16.55
N ARG A 56 7.77 -13.82 17.38
CA ARG A 56 7.45 -15.21 16.98
C ARG A 56 5.97 -15.56 17.21
N ALA A 57 5.20 -14.64 17.78
CA ALA A 57 3.76 -14.80 17.93
C ALA A 57 3.05 -14.63 16.59
N ARG A 58 2.05 -15.49 16.35
CA ARG A 58 1.08 -15.30 15.28
C ARG A 58 -0.01 -14.35 15.75
N LEU A 59 -0.23 -13.27 15.01
CA LEU A 59 -1.11 -12.20 15.45
C LEU A 59 -2.47 -12.34 14.77
N ASN A 60 -3.43 -12.90 15.51
CA ASN A 60 -4.81 -12.99 15.04
C ASN A 60 -5.61 -11.72 15.34
N ARG A 61 -5.19 -10.90 16.32
CA ARG A 61 -5.83 -9.64 16.76
C ARG A 61 -4.80 -8.63 17.30
N LYS A 62 -5.14 -7.34 17.24
CA LYS A 62 -4.29 -6.20 17.68
C LYS A 62 -4.00 -6.12 19.19
N ASN A 63 -4.54 -7.02 20.01
CA ASN A 63 -4.50 -6.91 21.48
C ASN A 63 -3.77 -8.06 22.19
N ASP A 64 -3.11 -8.97 21.46
CA ASP A 64 -2.62 -10.25 22.02
C ASP A 64 -1.08 -10.28 22.23
N LEU A 65 -0.42 -9.13 22.32
CA LEU A 65 1.05 -9.06 22.40
C LEU A 65 1.51 -8.42 23.71
N GLU A 66 2.34 -9.16 24.45
CA GLU A 66 3.08 -8.60 25.58
C GLU A 66 4.44 -8.06 25.12
N SER A 67 4.95 -7.02 25.80
CA SER A 67 6.25 -6.41 25.47
C SER A 67 7.43 -7.40 25.62
N SER A 68 7.25 -8.48 26.38
CA SER A 68 8.19 -9.60 26.56
C SER A 68 8.35 -10.48 25.31
N GLU A 69 7.40 -10.44 24.38
CA GLU A 69 7.39 -11.24 23.15
C GLU A 69 8.01 -10.51 21.94
N LEU A 70 8.50 -9.29 22.15
CA LEU A 70 9.13 -8.45 21.13
C LEU A 70 10.66 -8.64 21.12
N GLU A 71 11.18 -8.94 19.95
CA GLU A 71 12.59 -9.05 19.63
C GLU A 71 13.00 -7.91 18.68
N GLN A 72 14.28 -7.51 18.68
CA GLN A 72 14.83 -6.53 17.72
C GLN A 72 14.06 -5.19 17.67
N VAL A 73 13.61 -4.71 18.82
CA VAL A 73 12.88 -3.44 18.95
C VAL A 73 13.76 -2.28 18.49
N ALA A 74 13.23 -1.45 17.59
CA ALA A 74 13.88 -0.24 17.13
C ALA A 74 12.88 0.92 17.02
N LEU A 75 13.32 2.12 17.41
CA LEU A 75 12.58 3.36 17.15
C LEU A 75 12.55 3.62 15.64
N ILE A 76 11.39 4.00 15.10
CA ILE A 76 11.25 4.53 13.75
C ILE A 76 11.29 6.07 13.86
N PRO A 77 12.38 6.73 13.44
CA PRO A 77 12.44 8.19 13.52
C PRO A 77 11.39 8.84 12.63
N LYS A 78 10.73 9.92 13.09
CA LYS A 78 9.70 10.62 12.29
C LYS A 78 10.16 10.95 10.87
N TYR A 79 11.42 11.36 10.68
CA TYR A 79 11.94 11.71 9.36
C TYR A 79 12.00 10.53 8.36
N ALA A 80 11.99 9.28 8.85
CA ALA A 80 12.08 8.09 8.02
C ALA A 80 10.77 7.75 7.30
N PHE A 81 9.64 8.28 7.76
CA PHE A 81 8.32 8.06 7.16
C PHE A 81 7.46 9.33 7.01
N GLN A 82 7.85 10.44 7.66
CA GLN A 82 7.23 11.76 7.54
C GLN A 82 8.24 12.75 6.95
N PRO A 83 8.34 12.83 5.61
CA PRO A 83 9.24 13.74 4.92
C PRO A 83 8.87 15.20 5.24
N ALA A 84 9.86 16.09 5.10
CA ALA A 84 9.62 17.52 5.27
C ALA A 84 8.65 18.03 4.20
N PHE A 85 7.70 18.87 4.61
CA PHE A 85 6.81 19.54 3.67
C PHE A 85 7.55 20.63 2.89
N SER A 86 7.21 20.79 1.62
CA SER A 86 7.70 21.85 0.74
C SER A 86 6.54 22.69 0.23
N GLU A 87 6.69 24.02 0.19
CA GLU A 87 5.66 24.96 -0.32
C GLU A 87 5.24 24.72 -1.78
N ARG A 88 5.97 23.88 -2.52
CA ARG A 88 5.56 23.46 -3.87
C ARG A 88 4.38 22.46 -3.85
N PHE A 89 4.14 21.81 -2.71
CA PHE A 89 3.05 20.85 -2.52
C PHE A 89 1.81 21.55 -1.96
N THR A 90 0.66 20.99 -2.29
CA THR A 90 -0.65 21.48 -1.87
C THR A 90 -0.90 21.03 -0.45
N ARG A 91 -1.27 21.97 0.43
CA ARG A 91 -1.70 21.67 1.80
C ARG A 91 -3.19 21.32 1.81
N ALA A 92 -3.58 20.33 2.60
CA ALA A 92 -4.97 19.97 2.84
C ALA A 92 -5.28 19.88 4.33
N ILE A 93 -6.53 20.20 4.67
CA ILE A 93 -7.14 19.89 5.96
C ILE A 93 -8.12 18.75 5.72
N SER A 94 -7.93 17.63 6.41
CA SER A 94 -8.82 16.48 6.30
C SER A 94 -10.20 16.79 6.91
N THR A 95 -11.24 16.24 6.29
CA THR A 95 -12.64 16.37 6.72
C THR A 95 -13.28 14.98 6.79
N ASP A 96 -14.51 14.87 7.27
CA ASP A 96 -15.25 13.59 7.27
C ASP A 96 -15.50 13.01 5.87
N GLN A 97 -15.39 13.86 4.83
CA GLN A 97 -15.50 13.48 3.41
C GLN A 97 -14.14 13.12 2.79
N SER A 98 -13.06 13.17 3.57
CA SER A 98 -11.71 12.84 3.13
C SER A 98 -11.35 11.40 3.50
N PHE A 99 -10.66 10.74 2.59
CA PHE A 99 -9.86 9.56 2.89
C PHE A 99 -8.40 10.00 3.06
N VAL A 100 -7.80 9.75 4.22
CA VAL A 100 -6.40 10.08 4.47
C VAL A 100 -5.56 8.82 4.35
N LYS A 101 -4.76 8.73 3.28
CA LYS A 101 -3.77 7.66 3.10
C LYS A 101 -2.55 7.97 3.96
N ARG A 102 -2.21 7.06 4.87
CA ARG A 102 -1.01 7.15 5.72
C ARG A 102 0.12 6.32 5.11
N PRO A 103 1.39 6.71 5.29
CA PRO A 103 2.52 5.85 4.91
C PRO A 103 2.44 4.50 5.60
N CYS A 104 2.75 3.43 4.86
CA CYS A 104 2.82 2.07 5.35
C CYS A 104 4.17 1.86 6.03
N LEU A 105 4.17 1.56 7.33
CA LEU A 105 5.40 1.47 8.13
C LEU A 105 5.95 0.04 8.21
N SER A 106 5.16 -0.96 7.82
CA SER A 106 5.59 -2.37 7.84
C SER A 106 6.77 -2.68 6.91
N SER A 107 7.03 -1.81 5.92
CA SER A 107 8.17 -1.93 5.01
C SER A 107 9.46 -1.33 5.57
N TYR A 108 9.41 -0.60 6.69
CA TYR A 108 10.60 0.01 7.29
C TYR A 108 11.58 -1.06 7.76
N SER A 109 12.82 -1.00 7.26
CA SER A 109 13.86 -1.96 7.60
C SER A 109 14.87 -1.37 8.58
N THR A 110 15.22 -2.15 9.59
CA THR A 110 16.35 -1.86 10.49
C THR A 110 17.64 -2.56 10.06
N ILE A 111 17.59 -3.32 8.96
CA ILE A 111 18.66 -4.17 8.48
C ILE A 111 19.21 -3.59 7.18
N GLY A 112 20.54 -3.42 7.11
CA GLY A 112 21.27 -3.15 5.86
C GLY A 112 21.52 -1.68 5.52
N VAL A 113 20.63 -0.76 5.88
CA VAL A 113 20.79 0.69 5.60
C VAL A 113 20.42 1.51 6.84
N SER A 114 21.28 2.45 7.23
CA SER A 114 20.99 3.37 8.34
C SER A 114 21.52 4.78 8.03
N PRO A 115 20.67 5.82 8.12
CA PRO A 115 19.24 5.73 8.37
C PRO A 115 18.47 5.23 7.14
N ASP A 116 17.49 4.34 7.33
CA ASP A 116 16.52 3.98 6.28
C ASP A 116 15.50 5.11 6.13
N THR A 117 15.34 5.62 4.91
CA THR A 117 14.39 6.67 4.52
C THR A 117 13.45 6.24 3.39
N SER A 118 13.46 4.96 3.02
CA SER A 118 12.67 4.40 1.92
C SER A 118 11.19 4.77 2.00
N VAL A 119 10.56 4.60 3.17
CA VAL A 119 9.15 4.94 3.38
C VAL A 119 8.85 6.43 3.14
N ALA A 120 9.72 7.33 3.59
CA ALA A 120 9.57 8.77 3.34
C ALA A 120 9.80 9.12 1.86
N GLU A 121 10.72 8.45 1.19
CA GLU A 121 11.01 8.63 -0.24
C GLU A 121 9.86 8.14 -1.11
N GLU A 122 9.29 6.98 -0.82
CA GLU A 122 8.09 6.45 -1.46
C GLU A 122 6.90 7.40 -1.28
N LEU A 123 6.71 7.93 -0.07
CA LEU A 123 5.66 8.90 0.20
C LEU A 123 5.84 10.19 -0.61
N LEU A 124 7.08 10.72 -0.69
CA LEU A 124 7.38 11.89 -1.52
C LEU A 124 7.13 11.61 -3.00
N GLN A 125 7.50 10.43 -3.48
CA GLN A 125 7.26 10.03 -4.86
C GLN A 125 5.75 10.00 -5.16
N GLU A 126 4.94 9.43 -4.27
CA GLU A 126 3.49 9.42 -4.43
C GLU A 126 2.91 10.85 -4.40
N VAL A 127 3.44 11.74 -3.54
CA VAL A 127 3.03 13.16 -3.51
C VAL A 127 3.32 13.86 -4.84
N GLU A 128 4.48 13.64 -5.46
CA GLU A 128 4.82 14.22 -6.76
C GLU A 128 3.86 13.75 -7.87
N VAL A 129 3.51 12.45 -7.86
CA VAL A 129 2.50 11.90 -8.78
C VAL A 129 1.14 12.54 -8.53
N CYS A 130 0.69 12.59 -7.28
CA CYS A 130 -0.60 13.16 -6.91
C CYS A 130 -0.73 14.64 -7.28
N GLU A 131 0.34 15.42 -7.11
CA GLU A 131 0.39 16.81 -7.56
C GLU A 131 0.28 16.93 -9.09
N MET A 132 0.90 16.03 -9.84
CA MET A 132 0.74 15.98 -11.29
C MET A 132 -0.72 15.70 -11.68
N LEU A 133 -1.34 14.69 -11.08
CA LEU A 133 -2.74 14.31 -11.35
C LEU A 133 -3.72 15.41 -10.94
N ARG A 134 -3.44 16.14 -9.87
CA ARG A 134 -4.26 17.30 -9.46
C ARG A 134 -4.25 18.42 -10.51
N ARG A 135 -3.13 18.64 -11.19
CA ARG A 135 -3.02 19.65 -12.27
C ARG A 135 -3.63 19.14 -13.59
N HIS A 136 -3.77 17.84 -13.75
CA HIS A 136 -4.31 17.17 -14.92
C HIS A 136 -5.44 16.20 -14.52
N PRO A 137 -6.61 16.71 -14.07
CA PRO A 137 -7.66 15.87 -13.52
C PRO A 137 -8.33 15.00 -14.59
N HIS A 138 -8.78 13.82 -14.19
CA HIS A 138 -9.55 12.89 -15.02
C HIS A 138 -10.73 12.33 -14.22
N PRO A 139 -11.94 12.16 -14.80
CA PRO A 139 -13.14 11.72 -14.08
C PRO A 139 -13.03 10.32 -13.45
N ASN A 140 -12.15 9.46 -13.97
CA ASN A 140 -11.91 8.11 -13.46
C ASN A 140 -10.60 7.96 -12.65
N ILE A 141 -10.05 9.06 -12.14
CA ILE A 141 -8.86 9.08 -11.27
C ILE A 141 -9.23 9.74 -9.94
N ALA A 142 -8.68 9.24 -8.84
CA ALA A 142 -8.92 9.77 -7.50
C ALA A 142 -8.64 11.28 -7.40
N VAL A 143 -9.55 12.01 -6.75
CA VAL A 143 -9.35 13.43 -6.48
C VAL A 143 -8.42 13.59 -5.28
N TYR A 144 -7.20 14.05 -5.54
CA TYR A 144 -6.22 14.43 -4.52
C TYR A 144 -6.43 15.89 -4.06
N ASN A 145 -6.61 16.08 -2.76
CA ASN A 145 -6.87 17.37 -2.14
C ASN A 145 -5.61 18.05 -1.58
N GLY A 146 -4.52 17.31 -1.38
CA GLY A 146 -3.26 17.83 -0.81
C GLY A 146 -2.68 16.95 0.32
N CYS A 147 -1.54 17.36 0.85
CA CYS A 147 -0.88 16.75 2.00
C CYS A 147 -1.50 17.22 3.31
N GLU A 148 -1.74 16.29 4.22
CA GLU A 148 -1.91 16.60 5.64
C GLU A 148 -0.54 16.82 6.28
N ILE A 149 -0.43 17.86 7.12
CA ILE A 149 0.84 18.34 7.66
C ILE A 149 0.74 18.51 9.16
N GLU A 150 1.75 18.02 9.87
CA GLU A 150 1.94 18.23 11.30
C GLU A 150 3.41 18.59 11.54
N GLU A 151 3.67 19.65 12.32
CA GLU A 151 5.04 20.09 12.65
C GLU A 151 5.98 20.26 11.42
N GLY A 152 5.42 20.71 10.28
CA GLY A 152 6.18 20.91 9.04
C GLY A 152 6.55 19.63 8.28
N ARG A 153 5.94 18.49 8.62
CA ARG A 153 6.13 17.20 7.94
C ARG A 153 4.84 16.66 7.36
N ILE A 154 4.94 15.93 6.27
CA ILE A 154 3.79 15.27 5.63
C ILE A 154 3.43 14.05 6.46
N THR A 155 2.19 13.98 6.94
CA THR A 155 1.69 12.86 7.75
C THR A 155 0.69 11.99 6.99
N GLY A 156 0.19 12.45 5.85
CA GLY A 156 -0.72 11.70 5.00
C GLY A 156 -1.11 12.45 3.73
N LEU A 157 -1.76 11.73 2.81
CA LEU A 157 -2.31 12.27 1.57
C LEU A 157 -3.84 12.27 1.66
N CYS A 158 -4.45 13.43 1.47
CA CYS A 158 -5.89 13.60 1.54
C CYS A 158 -6.50 13.38 0.16
N PHE A 159 -7.41 12.41 0.05
CA PHE A 159 -8.20 12.14 -1.14
C PHE A 159 -9.68 12.34 -0.87
N GLN A 160 -10.48 12.53 -1.92
CA GLN A 160 -11.92 12.34 -1.85
C GLN A 160 -12.26 10.91 -1.40
N LYS A 161 -13.28 10.77 -0.56
CA LYS A 161 -13.81 9.47 -0.15
C LYS A 161 -14.77 8.90 -1.19
N TYR A 162 -14.64 7.61 -1.46
CA TYR A 162 -15.49 6.83 -2.38
C TYR A 162 -16.19 5.69 -1.64
N THR A 163 -17.14 5.01 -2.28
CA THR A 163 -18.06 4.08 -1.63
C THR A 163 -17.38 2.78 -1.21
N GLU A 164 -16.86 2.03 -2.16
CA GLU A 164 -16.18 0.74 -1.94
C GLU A 164 -15.27 0.39 -3.12
N SER A 165 -14.36 -0.56 -2.93
CA SER A 165 -13.52 -1.08 -4.01
C SER A 165 -14.23 -2.16 -4.82
N LEU A 166 -13.81 -2.33 -6.07
CA LEU A 166 -14.29 -3.38 -6.97
C LEU A 166 -14.01 -4.78 -6.39
N GLN A 167 -12.88 -4.97 -5.71
CA GLN A 167 -12.57 -6.20 -4.97
C GLN A 167 -13.64 -6.49 -3.92
N ARG A 168 -14.00 -5.51 -3.08
CA ARG A 168 -15.00 -5.70 -2.03
C ARG A 168 -16.38 -6.00 -2.61
N ARG A 169 -16.76 -5.29 -3.68
CA ARG A 169 -18.04 -5.46 -4.35
C ARG A 169 -18.21 -6.86 -4.93
N LEU A 170 -17.17 -7.37 -5.60
CA LEU A 170 -17.24 -8.64 -6.33
C LEU A 170 -16.79 -9.85 -5.50
N ASN A 171 -16.01 -9.63 -4.45
CA ASN A 171 -15.43 -10.68 -3.60
C ASN A 171 -15.65 -10.42 -2.10
N PRO A 172 -16.89 -10.24 -1.61
CA PRO A 172 -17.14 -9.98 -0.21
C PRO A 172 -16.74 -11.15 0.71
N GLY A 173 -16.61 -12.37 0.15
CA GLY A 173 -16.16 -13.57 0.85
C GLY A 173 -14.64 -13.78 0.84
N HIS A 174 -13.86 -12.87 0.25
CA HIS A 174 -12.39 -12.96 0.17
C HIS A 174 -11.87 -14.29 -0.38
N LEU A 175 -12.54 -14.83 -1.40
CA LEU A 175 -12.09 -16.02 -2.11
C LEU A 175 -10.82 -15.72 -2.91
N GLY A 176 -9.97 -16.73 -3.10
CA GLY A 176 -8.84 -16.64 -4.02
C GLY A 176 -9.32 -16.31 -5.44
N LYS A 177 -8.47 -15.65 -6.23
CA LYS A 177 -8.78 -15.09 -7.54
C LYS A 177 -9.41 -16.11 -8.49
N ARG A 178 -8.82 -17.30 -8.61
CA ARG A 178 -9.34 -18.37 -9.48
C ARG A 178 -10.65 -18.94 -8.96
N ALA A 179 -10.77 -19.14 -7.64
CA ALA A 179 -11.99 -19.65 -7.02
C ALA A 179 -13.17 -18.69 -7.22
N LEU A 180 -12.93 -17.38 -7.07
CA LEU A 180 -13.95 -16.39 -7.36
C LEU A 180 -14.30 -16.30 -8.84
N ALA A 181 -13.31 -16.34 -9.74
CA ALA A 181 -13.58 -16.29 -11.18
C ALA A 181 -14.41 -17.51 -11.63
N ALA A 182 -14.26 -18.67 -10.99
CA ALA A 182 -15.08 -19.85 -11.26
C ALA A 182 -16.48 -19.82 -10.62
N SER A 183 -16.74 -18.89 -9.68
CA SER A 183 -18.05 -18.80 -9.03
C SER A 183 -19.13 -18.30 -10.01
N PRO A 184 -20.36 -18.82 -9.96
CA PRO A 184 -21.46 -18.31 -10.78
C PRO A 184 -21.69 -16.82 -10.51
N LYS A 185 -21.51 -16.00 -11.55
CA LYS A 185 -21.73 -14.55 -11.49
C LYS A 185 -22.83 -14.16 -12.48
N HIS A 186 -23.86 -13.49 -11.99
CA HIS A 186 -24.81 -12.75 -12.82
C HIS A 186 -24.43 -11.27 -12.78
N LEU A 187 -23.32 -10.93 -13.43
CA LEU A 187 -22.93 -9.52 -13.56
C LEU A 187 -23.56 -8.93 -14.81
N ASP A 188 -24.02 -7.68 -14.67
CA ASP A 188 -24.46 -6.88 -15.80
C ASP A 188 -23.27 -6.62 -16.74
N HIS A 189 -23.37 -7.13 -17.98
CA HIS A 189 -22.34 -6.96 -19.01
C HIS A 189 -22.11 -5.50 -19.37
N GLU A 190 -23.15 -4.66 -19.33
CA GLU A 190 -23.02 -3.22 -19.62
C GLU A 190 -22.25 -2.55 -18.49
N TRP A 191 -22.58 -2.83 -17.23
CA TRP A 191 -21.81 -2.35 -16.09
C TRP A 191 -20.34 -2.78 -16.17
N CYS A 192 -20.04 -4.07 -16.41
CA CYS A 192 -18.65 -4.52 -16.58
C CYS A 192 -17.92 -3.74 -17.69
N SER A 193 -18.59 -3.53 -18.83
CA SER A 193 -18.00 -2.80 -19.96
C SER A 193 -17.74 -1.33 -19.61
N ARG A 194 -18.64 -0.69 -18.85
CA ARG A 194 -18.43 0.68 -18.33
C ARG A 194 -17.25 0.76 -17.36
N ILE A 195 -17.12 -0.21 -16.45
CA ILE A 195 -15.99 -0.28 -15.51
C ILE A 195 -14.67 -0.39 -16.28
N ILE A 196 -14.54 -1.37 -17.17
CA ILE A 196 -13.31 -1.59 -17.93
C ILE A 196 -12.98 -0.39 -18.82
N LYS A 197 -13.98 0.22 -19.47
CA LYS A 197 -13.76 1.43 -20.26
C LYS A 197 -13.26 2.59 -19.40
N GLY A 198 -13.89 2.86 -18.26
CA GLY A 198 -13.48 3.98 -17.40
C GLY A 198 -12.07 3.81 -16.83
N VAL A 199 -11.69 2.58 -16.44
CA VAL A 199 -10.31 2.28 -16.00
C VAL A 199 -9.34 2.44 -17.17
N LYS A 200 -9.68 1.94 -18.36
CA LYS A 200 -8.84 2.12 -19.56
C LYS A 200 -8.60 3.60 -19.89
N ASP A 201 -9.64 4.42 -19.80
CA ASP A 201 -9.55 5.86 -20.06
C ASP A 201 -8.64 6.55 -19.01
N ALA A 202 -8.74 6.16 -17.72
CA ALA A 202 -7.83 6.62 -16.66
C ALA A 202 -6.37 6.22 -16.90
N LEU A 203 -6.12 4.97 -17.28
CA LEU A 203 -4.77 4.48 -17.59
C LEU A 203 -4.19 5.20 -18.79
N TYR A 204 -4.98 5.37 -19.86
CA TYR A 204 -4.55 6.13 -21.03
C TYR A 204 -4.15 7.56 -20.63
N HIS A 205 -4.94 8.22 -19.78
CA HIS A 205 -4.60 9.53 -19.23
C HIS A 205 -3.26 9.52 -18.48
N LEU A 206 -3.03 8.57 -17.57
CA LEU A 206 -1.72 8.40 -16.89
C LEU A 206 -0.58 8.23 -17.90
N HIS A 207 -0.77 7.38 -18.90
CA HIS A 207 0.24 7.08 -19.92
C HIS A 207 0.58 8.32 -20.74
N THR A 208 -0.39 9.19 -21.06
CA THR A 208 -0.13 10.48 -21.74
C THR A 208 0.67 11.47 -20.90
N LEU A 209 0.66 11.32 -19.57
CA LEU A 209 1.51 12.08 -18.65
C LEU A 209 2.89 11.43 -18.43
N GLY A 210 3.19 10.34 -19.13
CA GLY A 210 4.44 9.60 -19.00
C GLY A 210 4.53 8.72 -17.76
N LEU A 211 3.40 8.42 -17.12
CA LEU A 211 3.30 7.61 -15.91
C LEU A 211 2.72 6.22 -16.21
N VAL A 212 3.11 5.22 -15.43
CA VAL A 212 2.55 3.85 -15.44
C VAL A 212 2.15 3.51 -14.01
N HIS A 213 0.94 3.00 -13.80
CA HIS A 213 0.39 2.72 -12.46
C HIS A 213 1.14 1.57 -11.76
N ASN A 214 1.46 0.51 -12.51
CA ASN A 214 2.17 -0.71 -12.13
C ASN A 214 1.51 -1.61 -11.07
N ASP A 215 0.61 -1.11 -10.23
CA ASP A 215 -0.13 -1.92 -9.26
C ASP A 215 -1.65 -1.92 -9.50
N LEU A 216 -2.07 -2.06 -10.77
CA LEU A 216 -3.49 -2.12 -11.09
C LEU A 216 -4.08 -3.46 -10.64
N ASN A 217 -5.06 -3.41 -9.74
CA ASN A 217 -5.82 -4.56 -9.27
C ASN A 217 -7.24 -4.11 -8.84
N PRO A 218 -8.20 -5.03 -8.60
CA PRO A 218 -9.56 -4.65 -8.21
C PRO A 218 -9.68 -3.91 -6.87
N ALA A 219 -8.69 -4.01 -5.96
CA ALA A 219 -8.70 -3.24 -4.72
C ALA A 219 -8.33 -1.77 -4.97
N ASN A 220 -7.55 -1.50 -6.01
CA ASN A 220 -7.14 -0.15 -6.45
C ASN A 220 -8.13 0.50 -7.44
N ILE A 221 -9.33 -0.07 -7.58
CA ILE A 221 -10.44 0.53 -8.34
C ILE A 221 -11.61 0.75 -7.37
N MET A 222 -11.89 2.00 -7.05
CA MET A 222 -13.06 2.38 -6.24
C MET A 222 -14.28 2.64 -7.12
N LEU A 223 -15.47 2.60 -6.52
CA LEU A 223 -16.73 3.02 -7.12
C LEU A 223 -17.20 4.33 -6.48
N ASP A 224 -17.54 5.30 -7.32
CA ASP A 224 -18.23 6.51 -6.88
C ASP A 224 -19.74 6.26 -6.64
N THR A 225 -20.48 7.29 -6.27
CA THR A 225 -21.93 7.21 -6.04
C THR A 225 -22.75 6.92 -7.32
N ASN A 226 -22.15 7.09 -8.49
CA ASN A 226 -22.78 6.84 -9.80
C ASN A 226 -22.35 5.49 -10.40
N GLU A 227 -21.72 4.62 -9.62
CA GLU A 227 -21.19 3.33 -10.09
C GLU A 227 -20.18 3.51 -11.25
N SER A 228 -19.38 4.57 -11.18
CA SER A 228 -18.25 4.83 -12.08
C SER A 228 -16.94 4.41 -11.43
N PRO A 229 -15.99 3.84 -12.19
CA PRO A 229 -14.70 3.40 -11.65
C PRO A 229 -13.80 4.60 -11.38
N ILE A 230 -13.07 4.53 -10.27
CA ILE A 230 -12.07 5.52 -9.88
C ILE A 230 -10.78 4.78 -9.57
N LEU A 231 -9.74 5.04 -10.36
CA LEU A 231 -8.40 4.54 -10.13
C LEU A 231 -7.79 5.25 -8.92
N ILE A 232 -7.32 4.47 -7.94
CA ILE A 232 -6.70 4.94 -6.70
C ILE A 232 -5.33 4.29 -6.50
N ASP A 233 -4.59 4.77 -5.50
CA ASP A 233 -3.29 4.25 -5.05
C ASP A 233 -2.14 4.41 -6.05
N PHE A 234 -1.36 5.48 -5.88
CA PHE A 234 -0.27 5.82 -6.80
C PHE A 234 1.12 5.52 -6.22
N GLY A 235 1.22 4.75 -5.13
CA GLY A 235 2.50 4.46 -4.47
C GLY A 235 3.49 3.71 -5.38
N SER A 236 2.97 2.81 -6.21
CA SER A 236 3.75 2.03 -7.17
C SER A 236 3.90 2.70 -8.55
N THR A 237 3.32 3.89 -8.72
CA THR A 237 3.38 4.61 -9.99
C THR A 237 4.82 5.03 -10.29
N ARG A 238 5.25 4.81 -11.54
CA ARG A 238 6.60 5.14 -12.00
C ARG A 238 6.52 5.84 -13.36
N ALA A 239 7.53 6.63 -13.68
CA ALA A 239 7.67 7.15 -15.03
C ALA A 239 8.00 5.99 -15.99
N ILE A 240 7.52 6.07 -17.23
CA ILE A 240 7.83 5.07 -18.26
C ILE A 240 9.35 4.87 -18.36
N GLY A 241 9.80 3.62 -18.36
CA GLY A 241 11.21 3.24 -18.43
C GLY A 241 11.94 3.17 -17.09
N GLN A 242 11.32 3.54 -15.98
CA GLN A 242 11.94 3.39 -14.65
C GLN A 242 11.93 1.93 -14.17
N SER A 243 12.91 1.60 -13.31
CA SER A 243 13.02 0.28 -12.67
C SER A 243 11.83 0.00 -11.74
N LEU A 244 11.44 -1.27 -11.67
CA LEU A 244 10.43 -1.82 -10.78
C LEU A 244 11.01 -2.76 -9.71
N GLU A 245 12.33 -2.86 -9.58
CA GLU A 245 12.97 -3.81 -8.65
C GLU A 245 12.57 -3.58 -7.19
N ASP A 246 12.48 -2.31 -6.78
CA ASP A 246 12.11 -1.91 -5.42
C ASP A 246 10.64 -1.48 -5.30
N VAL A 247 9.78 -1.90 -6.24
CA VAL A 247 8.38 -1.48 -6.28
C VAL A 247 7.48 -2.58 -5.77
N GLY A 248 6.76 -2.32 -4.68
CA GLY A 248 5.69 -3.18 -4.20
C GLY A 248 4.57 -3.30 -5.24
N ARG A 249 4.21 -4.54 -5.60
CA ARG A 249 3.13 -4.85 -6.55
C ARG A 249 2.35 -6.03 -6.05
N THR A 250 1.04 -6.06 -6.30
CA THR A 250 0.12 -7.07 -5.78
C THR A 250 0.24 -8.37 -6.58
N PRO A 251 0.68 -9.50 -5.98
CA PRO A 251 0.72 -10.81 -6.63
C PRO A 251 -0.62 -11.18 -7.27
N GLY A 252 -0.57 -11.93 -8.36
CA GLY A 252 -1.75 -12.27 -9.14
C GLY A 252 -2.28 -11.14 -10.03
N TRP A 253 -1.64 -9.97 -10.13
CA TRP A 253 -2.12 -8.89 -11.01
C TRP A 253 -1.06 -8.34 -11.97
N TYR A 254 0.13 -8.94 -12.00
CA TYR A 254 1.21 -8.54 -12.90
C TYR A 254 2.15 -9.72 -13.23
N ASN A 255 3.02 -9.52 -14.21
CA ASN A 255 4.10 -10.44 -14.55
C ASN A 255 5.36 -10.16 -13.73
N PHE A 256 5.81 -11.12 -12.92
CA PHE A 256 7.02 -11.03 -12.08
C PHE A 256 8.32 -10.82 -12.87
N ASP A 257 8.37 -11.24 -14.13
CA ASP A 257 9.55 -11.08 -14.99
C ASP A 257 9.74 -9.64 -15.46
N VAL A 258 8.71 -8.80 -15.39
CA VAL A 258 8.78 -7.41 -15.81
C VAL A 258 9.47 -6.57 -14.74
N LYS A 259 10.62 -5.98 -15.12
CA LYS A 259 11.45 -5.13 -14.23
C LYS A 259 11.42 -3.65 -14.58
N THR A 260 10.64 -3.25 -15.57
CA THR A 260 10.58 -1.87 -16.06
C THR A 260 9.13 -1.40 -16.16
N ALA A 261 8.90 -0.13 -15.85
CA ALA A 261 7.61 0.52 -16.00
C ALA A 261 7.27 0.71 -17.49
N GLU A 262 6.32 -0.06 -17.99
CA GLU A 262 5.84 0.00 -19.36
C GLU A 262 4.31 0.08 -19.38
N THR A 263 3.73 0.76 -20.36
CA THR A 263 2.27 0.91 -20.45
C THR A 263 1.55 -0.43 -20.60
N SER A 264 2.21 -1.43 -21.18
CA SER A 264 1.75 -2.83 -21.27
C SER A 264 1.44 -3.42 -19.90
N ASN A 265 2.19 -3.04 -18.85
CA ASN A 265 2.00 -3.55 -17.48
C ASN A 265 0.56 -3.33 -17.01
N ASP A 266 0.05 -2.12 -17.19
CA ASP A 266 -1.30 -1.75 -16.76
C ASP A 266 -2.38 -2.37 -17.68
N LEU A 267 -2.10 -2.48 -18.98
CA LEU A 267 -3.03 -3.04 -19.96
C LEU A 267 -3.22 -4.55 -19.80
N GLU A 268 -2.15 -5.26 -19.45
CA GLU A 268 -2.20 -6.68 -19.12
C GLU A 268 -2.96 -6.91 -17.81
N ALA A 269 -2.69 -6.12 -16.77
CA ALA A 269 -3.45 -6.13 -15.54
C ALA A 269 -4.95 -5.84 -15.77
N LEU A 270 -5.28 -4.87 -16.64
CA LEU A 270 -6.67 -4.56 -16.99
C LEU A 270 -7.35 -5.74 -17.72
N THR A 271 -6.63 -6.41 -18.61
CA THR A 271 -7.12 -7.61 -19.30
C THR A 271 -7.41 -8.74 -18.30
N GLU A 272 -6.52 -8.91 -17.32
CA GLU A 272 -6.67 -9.86 -16.22
C GLU A 272 -7.92 -9.55 -15.38
N ILE A 273 -8.15 -8.27 -15.06
CA ILE A 273 -9.34 -7.80 -14.34
C ILE A 273 -10.62 -8.07 -15.13
N ASP A 274 -10.65 -7.78 -16.44
CA ASP A 274 -11.83 -8.07 -17.27
C ASP A 274 -12.17 -9.57 -17.30
N ALA A 275 -11.16 -10.42 -17.44
CA ALA A 275 -11.33 -11.88 -17.37
C ALA A 275 -11.85 -12.34 -16.01
N TRP A 276 -11.28 -11.81 -14.92
CA TRP A 276 -11.69 -12.13 -13.56
C TRP A 276 -13.12 -11.67 -13.23
N MET A 277 -13.51 -10.47 -13.70
CA MET A 277 -14.87 -9.96 -13.56
C MET A 277 -15.85 -10.88 -14.28
N ARG A 278 -15.56 -11.25 -15.53
CA ARG A 278 -16.45 -12.03 -16.40
C ARG A 278 -16.37 -13.54 -16.21
N GLY A 279 -15.57 -14.02 -15.25
CA GLY A 279 -15.43 -15.44 -14.93
C GLY A 279 -14.75 -16.28 -16.00
N ARG A 280 -13.91 -15.67 -16.85
CA ARG A 280 -13.14 -16.37 -17.89
C ARG A 280 -11.84 -16.89 -17.31
N THR A 281 -11.93 -17.97 -16.54
CA THR A 281 -10.78 -18.56 -15.82
C THR A 281 -9.64 -19.03 -16.73
N SER A 282 -9.94 -19.41 -17.97
CA SER A 282 -8.94 -19.78 -19.00
C SER A 282 -8.06 -18.62 -19.44
N ASP A 283 -8.52 -17.39 -19.26
CA ASP A 283 -7.85 -16.18 -19.76
C ASP A 283 -6.93 -15.56 -18.70
N LEU A 284 -7.00 -16.06 -17.46
CA LEU A 284 -6.16 -15.58 -16.35
C LEU A 284 -4.73 -16.06 -16.51
N LYS A 285 -3.79 -15.12 -16.56
CA LYS A 285 -2.36 -15.35 -16.80
C LYS A 285 -1.51 -15.29 -15.54
N PHE A 286 -1.93 -14.52 -14.54
CA PHE A 286 -1.12 -14.25 -13.36
C PHE A 286 -1.55 -15.12 -12.19
N ASP A 287 -0.60 -15.90 -11.67
CA ASP A 287 -0.80 -16.72 -10.48
C ASP A 287 -0.69 -15.89 -9.19
N GLU A 288 -1.45 -16.29 -8.17
CA GLU A 288 -1.48 -15.66 -6.83
C GLU A 288 -0.27 -16.05 -5.99
#